data_AF-A0A812W3B1-F1
#
_entry.id   AF-A0A812W3B1-F1
#
_cell.length_a   1.000
_cell.length_b   1.000
_cell.length_c   1.000
_cell.angle_alpha   90.00
_cell.angle_beta   90.00
_cell.angle_gamma   90.00
#
_symmetry.space_group_name_H-M   'P 1'
#
loop_
_entity.id
_entity.type
_entity.pdbx_description
1 polymer ?
#
loop_
_entity_poly.entity_id
_entity_poly.type
_entity_poly.pdbx_seq_one_letter_code
_entity_poly.pdbx_strand_id
1 'polypeptide(L)'
;MDPSRRSGACRVCFCTFLVVLFGRLCHSLSLCWVGTTRLAAQLPLGGLLHIRSSQSSISKDTQTAHKETVALAAKRSSTASIVGSQDLNLYGQELKPCSQEGDTTTGWTRTGFCAWEPSDSGYHQVCVTMSQQFLQSSTKYDANDLSTVVTDGGHWCVCAWAWAAAVSRDPERFENLKLDCARTNAYLRDVYQSYSASGQGLTSPSGVQYEAQAALEAVDRLCKA
;
A
#
# COMPACT_ATOMS: atom_id res chain seq x y z
N MET A 1 -70.17 31.00 1.64
CA MET A 1 -69.31 31.82 2.51
C MET A 1 -67.91 31.77 1.94
N ASP A 2 -67.46 32.93 1.45
CA ASP A 2 -66.08 33.35 1.11
C ASP A 2 -65.17 33.27 2.37
N PRO A 3 -63.85 33.63 2.41
CA PRO A 3 -62.82 33.84 1.38
C PRO A 3 -61.40 33.29 1.70
N SER A 4 -60.57 33.31 0.66
CA SER A 4 -59.16 33.73 0.61
C SER A 4 -58.51 34.47 1.83
N ARG A 5 -57.22 34.15 2.09
CA ARG A 5 -56.11 35.00 2.66
C ARG A 5 -55.03 34.05 3.21
N ARG A 6 -53.71 34.17 2.99
CA ARG A 6 -52.73 35.23 2.68
C ARG A 6 -51.53 34.50 2.02
N SER A 7 -50.92 34.90 0.90
CA SER A 7 -50.14 36.14 0.63
C SER A 7 -49.08 36.43 1.69
N GLY A 8 -47.82 36.06 1.42
CA GLY A 8 -46.66 36.42 2.22
C GLY A 8 -45.36 36.28 1.41
N ALA A 9 -45.12 37.25 0.53
CA ALA A 9 -43.84 37.47 -0.13
C ALA A 9 -42.75 37.95 0.86
N CYS A 10 -41.53 38.14 0.34
CA CYS A 10 -40.34 38.76 0.94
C CYS A 10 -39.52 37.85 1.87
N ARG A 11 -38.19 37.72 1.75
CA ARG A 11 -37.17 38.60 1.19
C ARG A 11 -36.00 37.79 0.63
N VAL A 12 -35.56 38.21 -0.56
CA VAL A 12 -34.20 38.06 -1.07
C VAL A 12 -33.24 38.62 -0.02
N CYS A 13 -32.35 37.80 0.52
CA CYS A 13 -31.25 38.30 1.34
C CYS A 13 -30.06 38.61 0.42
N PHE A 14 -30.06 39.84 -0.09
CA PHE A 14 -28.86 40.50 -0.58
C PHE A 14 -27.89 40.66 0.60
N CYS A 15 -26.74 40.00 0.55
CA CYS A 15 -25.56 40.43 1.30
C CYS A 15 -24.50 40.90 0.30
N THR A 16 -24.63 42.18 -0.02
CA THR A 16 -23.64 43.00 -0.69
C THR A 16 -22.45 43.31 0.23
N PHE A 17 -21.27 43.24 -0.37
CA PHE A 17 -20.06 44.03 -0.12
C PHE A 17 -19.49 44.08 1.31
N LEU A 18 -18.35 43.40 1.50
CA LEU A 18 -17.23 44.01 2.19
C LEU A 18 -15.94 43.74 1.40
N VAL A 19 -15.58 44.71 0.57
CA VAL A 19 -14.24 44.87 0.00
C VAL A 19 -13.36 45.41 1.11
N VAL A 20 -12.40 44.62 1.58
CA VAL A 20 -11.31 45.12 2.42
C VAL A 20 -10.06 45.17 1.56
N LEU A 21 -9.77 46.37 1.09
CA LEU A 21 -8.46 46.80 0.63
C LEU A 21 -7.50 46.84 1.83
N PHE A 22 -6.43 46.07 1.80
CA PHE A 22 -5.18 46.48 2.41
C PHE A 22 -4.05 46.32 1.39
N GLY A 23 -3.58 47.48 0.92
CA GLY A 23 -2.41 47.59 0.09
C GLY A 23 -1.13 47.65 0.94
N ARG A 24 -0.07 47.15 0.29
CA ARG A 24 1.34 47.59 0.36
C ARG A 24 2.05 47.45 1.71
N LEU A 25 3.08 46.60 1.72
CA LEU A 25 4.46 47.09 1.92
C LEU A 25 5.48 46.07 1.40
N CYS A 26 6.22 46.56 0.42
CA CYS A 26 7.45 46.02 -0.14
C CYS A 26 8.52 45.95 0.96
N HIS A 27 9.21 44.81 1.11
CA HIS A 27 10.58 44.77 1.62
C HIS A 27 11.37 43.73 0.81
N SER A 28 12.10 44.26 -0.17
CA SER A 28 13.28 43.65 -0.77
C SER A 28 14.40 43.64 0.28
N LEU A 29 14.91 42.47 0.64
CA LEU A 29 16.19 42.35 1.35
C LEU A 29 16.97 41.13 0.82
N SER A 30 17.95 41.48 -0.02
CA SER A 30 19.27 40.89 -0.21
C SER A 30 19.48 39.39 -0.02
N LEU A 31 19.80 38.76 -1.15
CA LEU A 31 20.69 37.61 -1.26
C LEU A 31 22.03 37.91 -0.56
N CYS A 32 22.29 37.26 0.58
CA CYS A 32 23.64 37.15 1.14
C CYS A 32 24.31 35.90 0.56
N TRP A 33 25.13 36.12 -0.46
CA TRP A 33 26.10 35.17 -0.97
C TRP A 33 27.25 35.08 0.04
N VAL A 34 27.33 34.02 0.82
CA VAL A 34 28.47 33.79 1.73
C VAL A 34 29.27 32.59 1.21
N GLY A 35 30.36 32.94 0.53
CA GLY A 35 31.68 32.32 0.66
C GLY A 35 31.77 30.80 0.66
N THR A 36 32.09 30.25 -0.51
CA THR A 36 32.79 28.97 -0.64
C THR A 36 34.10 29.00 0.15
N THR A 37 34.24 28.14 1.16
CA THR A 37 35.56 27.73 1.67
C THR A 37 35.67 26.22 1.55
N ARG A 38 36.42 25.78 0.52
CA ARG A 38 36.87 24.39 0.39
C ARG A 38 37.99 24.18 1.40
N LEU A 39 37.70 23.47 2.50
CA LEU A 39 38.73 22.92 3.37
C LEU A 39 39.25 21.62 2.74
N ALA A 40 40.47 21.68 2.20
CA ALA A 40 41.23 20.51 1.79
C ALA A 40 41.81 19.85 3.05
N ALA A 41 41.32 18.66 3.41
CA ALA A 41 41.91 17.82 4.43
C ALA A 41 43.06 17.00 3.82
N GLN A 42 44.29 17.29 4.27
CA GLN A 42 45.49 16.51 3.97
C GLN A 42 45.51 15.25 4.85
N LEU A 43 45.63 14.08 4.21
CA LEU A 43 45.87 12.80 4.88
C LEU A 43 47.38 12.61 5.11
N PRO A 44 47.86 12.30 6.33
CA PRO A 44 49.24 11.95 6.55
C PRO A 44 49.49 10.48 6.19
N LEU A 45 50.54 10.28 5.39
CA LEU A 45 51.20 9.02 5.11
C LEU A 45 51.95 8.51 6.36
N GLY A 46 51.88 7.20 6.60
CA GLY A 46 52.98 6.43 7.20
C GLY A 46 52.87 6.10 8.69
N GLY A 47 52.77 4.80 8.98
CA GLY A 47 52.91 4.25 10.32
C GLY A 47 52.90 2.72 10.30
N LEU A 48 54.01 2.11 9.89
CA LEU A 48 54.22 0.67 9.86
C LEU A 48 54.45 0.17 11.31
N LEU A 49 53.44 -0.42 11.95
CA LEU A 49 53.61 -1.08 13.26
C LEU A 49 53.97 -2.56 13.07
N HIS A 50 55.17 -2.91 13.50
CA HIS A 50 55.62 -4.29 13.70
C HIS A 50 54.84 -4.94 14.84
N ILE A 51 54.01 -5.94 14.52
CA ILE A 51 53.41 -6.83 15.51
C ILE A 51 54.43 -7.93 15.83
N ARG A 52 54.92 -7.93 17.08
CA ARG A 52 55.74 -9.01 17.65
C ARG A 52 54.89 -10.26 17.81
N SER A 53 55.31 -11.35 17.17
CA SER A 53 54.81 -12.71 17.40
C SER A 53 55.09 -13.13 18.84
N SER A 54 54.03 -13.38 19.62
CA SER A 54 54.10 -14.13 20.88
C SER A 54 53.47 -15.49 20.62
N GLN A 55 54.30 -16.54 20.67
CA GLN A 55 53.87 -17.92 20.57
C GLN A 55 53.34 -18.36 21.93
N SER A 56 52.04 -18.67 22.02
CA SER A 56 51.46 -19.45 23.12
C SER A 56 51.04 -20.81 22.58
N SER A 57 51.67 -21.85 23.11
CA SER A 57 51.42 -23.28 22.85
C SER A 57 49.98 -23.68 23.17
N ILE A 58 49.24 -24.15 22.17
CA ILE A 58 47.93 -24.79 22.35
C ILE A 58 48.15 -26.31 22.48
N SER A 59 47.76 -26.85 23.63
CA SER A 59 47.79 -28.27 23.98
C SER A 59 46.77 -29.08 23.16
N LYS A 60 47.13 -30.32 22.79
CA LYS A 60 46.44 -31.21 21.83
C LYS A 60 45.25 -32.01 22.39
N ASP A 61 44.59 -31.58 23.46
CA ASP A 61 43.64 -32.44 24.20
C ASP A 61 42.17 -31.96 24.16
N THR A 62 41.72 -31.37 23.05
CA THR A 62 40.29 -30.98 22.94
C THR A 62 39.73 -31.20 21.53
N GLN A 63 40.02 -32.38 20.97
CA GLN A 63 39.50 -32.81 19.66
C GLN A 63 38.82 -34.19 19.74
N THR A 64 38.07 -34.46 20.81
CA THR A 64 37.28 -35.71 20.90
C THR A 64 35.94 -35.55 21.63
N ALA A 65 35.22 -34.44 21.41
CA ALA A 65 33.84 -34.28 21.91
C ALA A 65 32.95 -33.30 21.09
N HIS A 66 33.16 -33.22 19.78
CA HIS A 66 32.30 -32.46 18.86
C HIS A 66 31.86 -33.32 17.67
N LYS A 67 31.30 -34.51 17.97
CA LYS A 67 30.64 -35.35 16.96
C LYS A 67 29.29 -35.94 17.39
N GLU A 68 28.72 -35.51 18.51
CA GLU A 68 27.42 -36.00 19.01
C GLU A 68 26.43 -34.89 19.43
N THR A 69 26.41 -33.74 18.72
CA THR A 69 25.40 -32.70 19.00
C THR A 69 24.74 -32.12 17.75
N VAL A 70 24.92 -32.75 16.58
CA VAL A 70 24.25 -32.35 15.32
C VAL A 70 23.02 -33.23 15.02
N ALA A 71 22.77 -34.29 15.80
CA ALA A 71 21.69 -35.25 15.53
C ALA A 71 20.38 -35.02 16.33
N LEU A 72 20.24 -33.90 17.06
CA LEU A 72 19.02 -33.58 17.82
C LEU A 72 18.40 -32.20 17.51
N ALA A 73 18.85 -31.54 16.44
CA ALA A 73 18.20 -30.33 15.91
C ALA A 73 17.43 -30.59 14.59
N ALA A 74 17.48 -31.82 14.06
CA ALA A 74 16.84 -32.21 12.80
C ALA A 74 15.48 -32.90 12.97
N LYS A 75 14.84 -32.75 14.14
CA LYS A 75 13.53 -33.36 14.43
C LYS A 75 12.48 -32.32 14.84
N ARG A 76 12.29 -31.33 13.98
CA ARG A 76 10.98 -30.68 13.75
C ARG A 76 10.62 -31.00 12.29
N SER A 77 10.21 -32.23 12.04
CA SER A 77 8.82 -32.56 11.80
C SER A 77 8.18 -31.63 10.77
N SER A 78 8.40 -32.01 9.52
CA SER A 78 7.57 -31.71 8.37
C SER A 78 6.08 -31.89 8.69
N THR A 79 5.31 -30.83 8.57
CA THR A 79 3.94 -30.82 8.02
C THR A 79 3.67 -29.44 7.46
N ALA A 80 3.65 -29.35 6.12
CA ALA A 80 3.32 -28.20 5.28
C ALA A 80 4.18 -26.93 5.48
N SER A 81 5.19 -26.74 4.63
CA SER A 81 5.57 -25.39 4.22
C SER A 81 4.43 -24.82 3.39
N ILE A 82 3.38 -24.33 4.06
CA ILE A 82 2.61 -23.22 3.53
C ILE A 82 3.64 -22.10 3.43
N VAL A 83 3.98 -21.70 2.21
CA VAL A 83 4.78 -20.49 1.99
C VAL A 83 3.87 -19.34 2.39
N GLY A 84 3.82 -19.04 3.69
CA GLY A 84 3.29 -17.77 4.17
C GLY A 84 4.20 -16.67 3.63
N SER A 85 3.62 -15.70 2.95
CA SER A 85 4.35 -14.46 2.64
C SER A 85 4.81 -13.85 3.96
N GLN A 86 6.06 -13.38 4.05
CA GLN A 86 6.52 -12.60 5.21
C GLN A 86 5.80 -11.25 5.36
N ASP A 87 4.88 -10.96 4.44
CA ASP A 87 4.06 -9.75 4.40
C ASP A 87 3.07 -9.70 5.55
N LEU A 88 2.75 -8.47 5.94
CA LEU A 88 1.70 -8.17 6.90
C LEU A 88 0.39 -7.87 6.18
N ASN A 89 -0.73 -8.12 6.86
CA ASN A 89 -2.06 -7.70 6.43
C ASN A 89 -2.43 -6.31 6.95
N LEU A 90 -3.61 -5.81 6.59
CA LEU A 90 -4.06 -4.47 6.98
C LEU A 90 -4.21 -4.24 8.51
N TYR A 91 -4.16 -5.29 9.33
CA TYR A 91 -4.12 -5.21 10.79
C TYR A 91 -2.69 -5.32 11.37
N GLY A 92 -1.66 -5.33 10.52
CA GLY A 92 -0.27 -5.51 10.94
C GLY A 92 0.06 -6.94 11.41
N GLN A 93 -0.78 -7.92 11.09
CA GLN A 93 -0.58 -9.34 11.42
C GLN A 93 -0.09 -10.12 10.19
N GLU A 94 0.28 -11.39 10.34
CA GLU A 94 0.66 -12.25 9.19
C GLU A 94 -0.43 -12.27 8.10
N LEU A 95 -0.02 -12.11 6.84
CA LEU A 95 -0.91 -12.13 5.69
C LEU A 95 -1.51 -13.53 5.49
N LYS A 96 -2.85 -13.60 5.43
CA LYS A 96 -3.58 -14.84 5.16
C LYS A 96 -3.76 -15.06 3.66
N PRO A 97 -3.88 -16.32 3.18
CA PRO A 97 -4.13 -16.59 1.76
C PRO A 97 -5.47 -15.99 1.32
N CYS A 98 -5.55 -15.40 0.14
CA CYS A 98 -6.79 -14.88 -0.44
C CYS A 98 -7.66 -15.97 -1.08
N SER A 99 -7.06 -16.93 -1.81
CA SER A 99 -7.81 -18.06 -2.36
C SER A 99 -8.42 -18.92 -1.24
N GLN A 100 -9.70 -19.26 -1.36
CA GLN A 100 -10.37 -20.21 -0.48
C GLN A 100 -10.50 -21.58 -1.16
N GLU A 101 -11.04 -22.55 -0.41
CA GLU A 101 -11.37 -23.86 -0.96
C GLU A 101 -12.34 -23.73 -2.14
N GLY A 102 -11.96 -24.31 -3.28
CA GLY A 102 -12.73 -24.25 -4.53
C GLY A 102 -12.49 -23.01 -5.40
N ASP A 103 -11.76 -22.01 -4.92
CA ASP A 103 -11.36 -20.87 -5.75
C ASP A 103 -10.21 -21.24 -6.69
N THR A 104 -10.15 -20.55 -7.84
CA THR A 104 -8.93 -20.50 -8.66
C THR A 104 -7.80 -19.86 -7.86
N THR A 105 -6.57 -20.39 -7.96
CA THR A 105 -5.42 -19.80 -7.29
C THR A 105 -5.16 -18.37 -7.77
N THR A 106 -5.24 -17.40 -6.85
CA THR A 106 -5.12 -15.97 -7.14
C THR A 106 -3.72 -15.43 -6.78
N GLY A 107 -3.58 -14.11 -6.80
CA GLY A 107 -2.32 -13.39 -6.56
C GLY A 107 -1.48 -13.28 -7.82
N TRP A 108 -0.69 -12.22 -7.92
CA TRP A 108 0.22 -12.00 -9.06
C TRP A 108 1.17 -13.18 -9.29
N THR A 109 1.75 -13.71 -8.20
CA THR A 109 2.66 -14.87 -8.24
C THR A 109 1.95 -16.21 -8.29
N ARG A 110 0.60 -16.23 -8.34
CA ARG A 110 -0.24 -17.45 -8.33
C ARG A 110 0.08 -18.40 -7.15
N THR A 111 0.36 -17.81 -5.99
CA THR A 111 0.58 -18.52 -4.72
C THR A 111 -0.69 -18.59 -3.86
N GLY A 112 -1.77 -17.91 -4.26
CA GLY A 112 -2.98 -17.77 -3.46
C GLY A 112 -2.95 -16.60 -2.47
N PHE A 113 -1.83 -15.87 -2.36
CA PHE A 113 -1.69 -14.68 -1.50
C PHE A 113 -1.67 -13.40 -2.34
N CYS A 114 -2.19 -12.31 -1.79
CA CYS A 114 -2.04 -10.97 -2.37
C CYS A 114 -0.69 -10.36 -1.95
N ALA A 115 0.39 -11.11 -2.20
CA ALA A 115 1.74 -10.74 -1.78
C ALA A 115 2.25 -9.51 -2.54
N TRP A 116 3.11 -8.74 -1.90
CA TRP A 116 3.83 -7.66 -2.56
C TRP A 116 4.88 -8.24 -3.50
N GLU A 117 4.99 -7.67 -4.69
CA GLU A 117 5.97 -8.08 -5.68
C GLU A 117 6.42 -6.84 -6.49
N PRO A 118 7.73 -6.51 -6.54
CA PRO A 118 8.23 -5.34 -7.26
C PRO A 118 7.87 -5.31 -8.75
N SER A 119 7.70 -6.49 -9.37
CA SER A 119 7.37 -6.62 -10.79
C SER A 119 5.87 -6.48 -11.09
N ASP A 120 5.01 -6.42 -10.07
CA ASP A 120 3.56 -6.27 -10.21
C ASP A 120 3.17 -4.79 -10.30
N SER A 121 3.07 -4.28 -11.53
CA SER A 121 2.63 -2.90 -11.78
C SER A 121 1.16 -2.64 -11.44
N GLY A 122 0.35 -3.69 -11.31
CA GLY A 122 -1.06 -3.59 -10.92
C GLY A 122 -1.26 -3.56 -9.41
N TYR A 123 -0.25 -3.95 -8.64
CA TYR A 123 -0.32 -4.11 -7.18
C TYR A 123 -1.54 -4.95 -6.78
N HIS A 124 -1.55 -6.24 -7.14
CA HIS A 124 -2.57 -7.24 -6.79
C HIS A 124 -2.52 -7.61 -5.30
N GLN A 125 -2.63 -6.59 -4.46
CA GLN A 125 -2.49 -6.63 -3.00
C GLN A 125 -3.85 -6.64 -2.30
N VAL A 126 -4.94 -6.36 -3.01
CA VAL A 126 -6.30 -6.20 -2.47
C VAL A 126 -7.06 -7.51 -2.57
N CYS A 127 -7.28 -8.21 -1.44
CA CYS A 127 -8.12 -9.41 -1.43
C CYS A 127 -9.59 -9.01 -1.26
N VAL A 128 -10.43 -9.46 -2.19
CA VAL A 128 -11.86 -9.19 -2.15
C VAL A 128 -12.69 -10.44 -2.40
N THR A 129 -13.88 -10.49 -1.80
CA THR A 129 -14.98 -11.32 -2.32
C THR A 129 -15.64 -10.55 -3.45
N MET A 130 -15.63 -11.15 -4.64
CA MET A 130 -16.11 -10.56 -5.88
C MET A 130 -17.63 -10.36 -5.86
N SER A 131 -18.08 -9.32 -6.54
CA SER A 131 -19.49 -9.07 -6.78
C SER A 131 -19.81 -9.09 -8.27
N GLN A 132 -21.02 -9.51 -8.63
CA GLN A 132 -21.50 -9.45 -10.01
C GLN A 132 -21.50 -8.02 -10.59
N GLN A 133 -21.79 -7.01 -9.76
CA GLN A 133 -21.81 -5.61 -10.17
C GLN A 133 -20.41 -5.09 -10.50
N PHE A 134 -19.40 -5.43 -9.68
CA PHE A 134 -18.01 -5.07 -9.94
C PHE A 134 -17.51 -5.76 -11.21
N LEU A 135 -17.79 -7.06 -11.38
CA LEU A 135 -17.40 -7.81 -12.59
C LEU A 135 -17.91 -7.14 -13.87
N GLN A 136 -19.19 -6.72 -13.89
CA GLN A 136 -19.77 -6.03 -15.04
C GLN A 136 -19.15 -4.64 -15.27
N SER A 137 -18.95 -3.88 -14.20
CA SER A 137 -18.41 -2.51 -14.28
C SER A 137 -16.94 -2.51 -14.69
N SER A 138 -16.15 -3.44 -14.17
CA SER A 138 -14.74 -3.66 -14.53
C SER A 138 -14.58 -3.96 -16.02
N THR A 139 -15.38 -4.85 -16.59
CA THR A 139 -15.34 -5.12 -18.04
C THR A 139 -15.76 -3.87 -18.83
N LYS A 140 -16.83 -3.19 -18.40
CA LYS A 140 -17.44 -2.08 -19.14
C LYS A 140 -16.60 -0.81 -19.16
N TYR A 141 -16.01 -0.42 -18.02
CA TYR A 141 -15.35 0.87 -17.84
C TYR A 141 -13.82 0.76 -17.86
N ASP A 142 -13.27 -0.39 -17.44
CA ASP A 142 -11.84 -0.55 -17.19
C ASP A 142 -11.14 -1.47 -18.20
N ALA A 143 -11.89 -2.05 -19.16
CA ALA A 143 -11.41 -3.07 -20.08
C ALA A 143 -10.73 -4.25 -19.35
N ASN A 144 -11.26 -4.60 -18.17
CA ASN A 144 -10.74 -5.65 -17.31
C ASN A 144 -11.79 -6.75 -17.11
N ASP A 145 -11.78 -7.73 -18.01
CA ASP A 145 -12.65 -8.91 -17.95
C ASP A 145 -12.03 -10.01 -17.08
N LEU A 146 -12.66 -10.25 -15.92
CA LEU A 146 -12.24 -11.26 -14.94
C LEU A 146 -13.11 -12.54 -14.98
N SER A 147 -14.08 -12.61 -15.89
CA SER A 147 -15.10 -13.69 -15.92
C SER A 147 -14.52 -15.10 -16.13
N THR A 148 -13.29 -15.19 -16.64
CA THR A 148 -12.59 -16.46 -16.87
C THR A 148 -11.88 -17.00 -15.63
N VAL A 149 -11.63 -16.17 -14.61
CA VAL A 149 -10.82 -16.53 -13.44
C VAL A 149 -11.61 -16.53 -12.14
N VAL A 150 -12.69 -15.75 -12.05
CA VAL A 150 -13.51 -15.64 -10.85
C VAL A 150 -14.95 -15.26 -11.17
N THR A 151 -15.88 -15.69 -10.32
CA THR A 151 -17.32 -15.42 -10.44
C THR A 151 -17.84 -14.69 -9.20
N ASP A 152 -19.11 -14.29 -9.20
CA ASP A 152 -19.76 -13.68 -8.04
C ASP A 152 -19.59 -14.54 -6.78
N GLY A 153 -19.14 -13.93 -5.67
CA GLY A 153 -18.84 -14.62 -4.42
C GLY A 153 -17.47 -15.31 -4.33
N GLY A 154 -16.71 -15.42 -5.43
CA GLY A 154 -15.34 -15.96 -5.40
C GLY A 154 -14.33 -14.96 -4.85
N HIS A 155 -13.15 -15.44 -4.43
CA HIS A 155 -12.10 -14.58 -3.87
C HIS A 155 -10.99 -14.32 -4.87
N TRP A 156 -10.56 -13.06 -4.98
CA TRP A 156 -9.52 -12.68 -5.92
C TRP A 156 -8.68 -11.52 -5.40
N CYS A 157 -7.38 -11.57 -5.70
CA CYS A 157 -6.49 -10.42 -5.53
C CYS A 157 -6.69 -9.47 -6.71
N VAL A 158 -7.36 -8.35 -6.48
CA VAL A 158 -7.55 -7.31 -7.52
C VAL A 158 -6.44 -6.26 -7.43
N CYS A 159 -6.19 -5.59 -8.56
CA CYS A 159 -5.25 -4.47 -8.63
C CYS A 159 -5.65 -3.34 -7.68
N ALA A 160 -4.66 -2.56 -7.21
CA ALA A 160 -4.92 -1.36 -6.41
C ALA A 160 -5.80 -0.35 -7.15
N TRP A 161 -5.62 -0.20 -8.48
CA TRP A 161 -6.47 0.66 -9.32
C TRP A 161 -7.92 0.16 -9.39
N ALA A 162 -8.15 -1.16 -9.31
CA ALA A 162 -9.48 -1.75 -9.47
C ALA A 162 -10.33 -1.53 -8.22
N TRP A 163 -9.73 -1.62 -7.03
CA TRP A 163 -10.37 -1.17 -5.79
C TRP A 163 -10.67 0.34 -5.83
N ALA A 164 -9.71 1.16 -6.28
CA ALA A 164 -9.93 2.60 -6.43
C ALA A 164 -11.08 2.93 -7.40
N ALA A 165 -11.21 2.16 -8.48
CA ALA A 165 -12.29 2.28 -9.44
C ALA A 165 -13.67 2.00 -8.82
N ALA A 166 -13.78 0.90 -8.06
CA ALA A 166 -14.99 0.56 -7.33
C ALA A 166 -15.38 1.63 -6.29
N VAL A 167 -14.39 2.15 -5.55
CA VAL A 167 -14.59 3.25 -4.59
C VAL A 167 -15.04 4.54 -5.29
N SER A 168 -14.46 4.87 -6.44
CA SER A 168 -14.81 6.07 -7.20
C SER A 168 -16.25 6.01 -7.73
N ARG A 169 -16.68 4.85 -8.24
CA ARG A 169 -18.02 4.68 -8.81
C ARG A 169 -19.11 4.50 -7.76
N ASP A 170 -18.79 3.92 -6.60
CA ASP A 170 -19.72 3.66 -5.50
C ASP A 170 -19.02 3.82 -4.14
N PRO A 171 -18.88 5.05 -3.62
CA PRO A 171 -18.09 5.35 -2.41
C PRO A 171 -18.63 4.74 -1.10
N GLU A 172 -19.88 4.27 -1.11
CA GLU A 172 -20.55 3.68 0.05
C GLU A 172 -20.51 2.16 0.03
N ARG A 173 -20.76 1.54 -1.13
CA ARG A 173 -20.90 0.09 -1.24
C ARG A 173 -19.79 -0.57 -2.06
N PHE A 174 -18.94 0.21 -2.72
CA PHE A 174 -17.81 -0.27 -3.53
C PHE A 174 -18.24 -1.27 -4.59
N GLU A 175 -19.41 -1.03 -5.22
CA GLU A 175 -20.02 -1.95 -6.18
C GLU A 175 -20.31 -3.33 -5.56
N ASN A 176 -20.57 -3.37 -4.25
CA ASN A 176 -20.70 -4.57 -3.41
C ASN A 176 -19.44 -5.45 -3.32
N LEU A 177 -18.28 -4.93 -3.72
CA LEU A 177 -17.00 -5.61 -3.57
C LEU A 177 -16.61 -5.62 -2.07
N LYS A 178 -16.39 -6.80 -1.49
CA LYS A 178 -16.11 -6.93 -0.05
C LYS A 178 -14.62 -7.09 0.19
N LEU A 179 -14.00 -6.11 0.83
CA LEU A 179 -12.59 -6.16 1.23
C LEU A 179 -12.38 -7.14 2.39
N ASP A 180 -11.41 -8.05 2.26
CA ASP A 180 -10.93 -8.87 3.39
C ASP A 180 -9.63 -8.27 3.93
N CYS A 181 -9.72 -7.62 5.08
CA CYS A 181 -8.60 -6.94 5.72
C CYS A 181 -7.45 -7.88 6.13
N ALA A 182 -7.75 -9.13 6.52
CA ALA A 182 -6.74 -10.08 6.99
C ALA A 182 -5.96 -10.76 5.85
N ARG A 183 -6.49 -10.65 4.62
CA ARG A 183 -5.93 -11.23 3.39
C ARG A 183 -5.43 -10.18 2.40
N THR A 184 -5.61 -8.90 2.72
CA THR A 184 -5.11 -7.75 1.95
C THR A 184 -3.76 -7.31 2.51
N ASN A 185 -2.79 -7.06 1.63
CA ASN A 185 -1.43 -6.67 2.00
C ASN A 185 -1.39 -5.28 2.66
N ALA A 186 -0.59 -5.13 3.71
CA ALA A 186 -0.36 -3.85 4.39
C ALA A 186 0.33 -2.81 3.50
N TYR A 187 1.20 -3.24 2.59
CA TYR A 187 1.94 -2.35 1.68
C TYR A 187 1.02 -1.55 0.75
N LEU A 188 -0.24 -1.98 0.59
CA LEU A 188 -1.27 -1.25 -0.16
C LEU A 188 -1.44 0.20 0.31
N ARG A 189 -1.28 0.46 1.62
CA ARG A 189 -1.35 1.83 2.15
C ARG A 189 -0.22 2.71 1.60
N ASP A 190 0.99 2.19 1.56
CA ASP A 190 2.16 2.90 1.02
C ASP A 190 2.00 3.16 -0.48
N VAL A 191 1.43 2.19 -1.22
CA VAL A 191 1.05 2.38 -2.63
C VAL A 191 0.11 3.57 -2.76
N TYR A 192 -1.04 3.57 -2.07
CA TYR A 192 -2.00 4.66 -2.22
C TYR A 192 -1.46 6.01 -1.75
N GLN A 193 -0.71 6.05 -0.65
CA GLN A 193 -0.06 7.27 -0.17
C GLN A 193 0.91 7.84 -1.20
N SER A 194 1.71 6.99 -1.85
CA SER A 194 2.68 7.44 -2.86
C SER A 194 2.00 8.06 -4.10
N TYR A 195 0.92 7.46 -4.60
CA TYR A 195 0.15 7.98 -5.72
C TYR A 195 -0.61 9.27 -5.34
N SER A 196 -1.19 9.30 -4.14
CA SER A 196 -1.84 10.52 -3.65
C SER A 196 -0.86 11.68 -3.48
N ALA A 197 0.35 11.41 -3.00
CA ALA A 197 1.38 12.44 -2.80
C ALA A 197 1.95 12.95 -4.13
N SER A 198 2.04 12.11 -5.16
CA SER A 198 2.54 12.50 -6.48
C SER A 198 1.49 13.20 -7.34
N GLY A 199 0.20 13.12 -6.96
CA GLY A 199 -0.93 13.59 -7.78
C GLY A 199 -1.14 12.76 -9.04
N GLN A 200 -0.55 11.56 -9.11
CA GLN A 200 -0.77 10.63 -10.21
C GLN A 200 -1.98 9.74 -9.92
N GLY A 201 -2.82 9.53 -10.92
CA GLY A 201 -3.90 8.57 -10.84
C GLY A 201 -3.41 7.13 -11.04
N LEU A 202 -4.17 6.20 -10.49
CA LEU A 202 -4.03 4.77 -10.74
C LEU A 202 -4.74 4.41 -12.06
N THR A 203 -3.98 3.94 -13.04
CA THR A 203 -4.47 3.74 -14.41
C THR A 203 -4.97 2.31 -14.63
N SER A 204 -6.22 2.19 -15.07
CA SER A 204 -6.83 0.94 -15.54
C SER A 204 -6.36 0.54 -16.95
N PRO A 205 -6.61 -0.71 -17.40
CA PRO A 205 -6.29 -1.14 -18.77
C PRO A 205 -6.95 -0.30 -19.87
N SER A 206 -8.12 0.31 -19.62
CA SER A 206 -8.77 1.23 -20.56
C SER A 206 -8.12 2.62 -20.61
N GLY A 207 -7.17 2.92 -19.72
CA GLY A 207 -6.52 4.22 -19.58
C GLY A 207 -7.24 5.19 -18.64
N VAL A 208 -8.40 4.81 -18.08
CA VAL A 208 -9.08 5.61 -17.06
C VAL A 208 -8.24 5.65 -15.79
N GLN A 209 -8.10 6.84 -15.22
CA GLN A 209 -7.35 7.06 -13.98
C GLN A 209 -8.28 7.23 -12.79
N TYR A 210 -7.87 6.67 -11.65
CA TYR A 210 -8.61 6.71 -10.39
C TYR A 210 -7.77 7.30 -9.26
N GLU A 211 -8.39 8.12 -8.43
CA GLU A 211 -7.74 8.78 -7.31
C GLU A 211 -7.39 7.80 -6.19
N ALA A 212 -6.12 7.79 -5.77
CA ALA A 212 -5.65 6.90 -4.71
C ALA A 212 -6.15 7.31 -3.31
N GLN A 213 -6.38 8.62 -3.08
CA GLN A 213 -6.75 9.14 -1.76
C GLN A 213 -8.08 8.55 -1.27
N ALA A 214 -9.12 8.55 -2.10
CA ALA A 214 -10.42 7.98 -1.72
C ALA A 214 -10.33 6.48 -1.44
N ALA A 215 -9.48 5.76 -2.19
CA ALA A 215 -9.23 4.34 -1.99
C ALA A 215 -8.55 4.06 -0.64
N LEU A 216 -7.54 4.87 -0.28
CA LEU A 216 -6.87 4.81 1.02
C LEU A 216 -7.85 5.07 2.17
N GLU A 217 -8.65 6.12 2.07
CA GLU A 217 -9.67 6.44 3.08
C GLU A 217 -10.69 5.31 3.25
N ALA A 218 -11.10 4.66 2.15
CA ALA A 218 -11.98 3.50 2.22
C ALA A 218 -11.31 2.31 2.94
N VAL A 219 -10.04 2.03 2.65
CA VAL A 219 -9.25 0.99 3.34
C VAL A 219 -9.15 1.30 4.84
N ASP A 220 -8.79 2.51 5.22
CA ASP A 220 -8.61 2.90 6.63
C ASP A 220 -9.93 2.94 7.40
N ARG A 221 -11.02 3.28 6.72
CA ARG A 221 -12.37 3.21 7.30
C ARG A 221 -12.79 1.77 7.62
N LEU A 222 -12.50 0.82 6.72
CA LEU A 222 -12.90 -0.58 6.85
C LEU A 222 -11.96 -1.39 7.75
N CYS A 223 -10.66 -1.13 7.68
CA CYS A 223 -9.61 -1.97 8.24
C CYS A 223 -8.74 -1.17 9.21
N LYS A 224 -9.31 -0.72 10.32
CA LYS A 224 -8.56 -0.02 11.37
C LYS A 224 -7.52 -0.97 11.98
N ALA A 225 -6.26 -0.63 11.79
CA ALA A 225 -5.13 -1.34 12.38
C ALA A 225 -5.08 -1.14 13.91
#